data_AF-A0A016UM13-F1
#
_entry.id   AF-A0A016UM13-F1
#
_cell.length_a   1.000
_cell.length_b   1.000
_cell.length_c   1.000
_cell.angle_alpha   90.00
_cell.angle_beta   90.00
_cell.angle_gamma   90.00
#
_symmetry.space_group_name_H-M   'P 1'
#
loop_
_entity.id
_entity.type
_entity.pdbx_description
1 polymer ?
#
loop_
_entity_poly.entity_id
_entity_poly.type
_entity_poly.pdbx_seq_one_letter_code
_entity_poly.pdbx_strand_id
1 'polypeptide(L)'
;MFYSMNSSDGMVGLAGMVRTAEGRQWHRYSSRSRKAGIERMQLQEMDIVEEFNSDPLPNRTNSWSADEMCAHSSDFYCIPALRNFETELRVAPKYKVSTCVVQKSMSTVMTAIFCYLFDEDGFQQAGRELLKEIKRTRFCENRNEARSMRSLRWHFGIRNEDDWIHTMVTRDPVDRFLSGFVDKCIKMPLPGEYCNGCKANMTCFVIKEYERMVSELKKDRFTRTFEDRHFFPQNWRCELSKHMEHSRFIRYSSNATGTLLNDLFDILTQQKVENSTLEFIRNELISGRTPHSTVESYARNFLEERLRSSDFLMEYIVRMFYYDFKILHYDFPLGFE
;
A
#
# COMPACT_ATOMS: atom_id res chain seq x y z
N MET A 1 4.71 -42.97 56.01
CA MET A 1 5.33 -43.86 55.02
C MET A 1 6.41 -43.08 54.29
N PHE A 2 7.65 -43.49 54.52
CA PHE A 2 8.88 -43.25 53.76
C PHE A 2 8.68 -43.35 52.21
N TYR A 3 9.48 -42.83 51.26
CA TYR A 3 10.87 -42.31 51.10
C TYR A 3 10.87 -41.39 49.85
N SER A 4 11.38 -40.14 49.86
CA SER A 4 12.65 -39.66 49.26
C SER A 4 13.32 -40.50 48.16
N MET A 5 13.63 -39.91 46.99
CA MET A 5 15.01 -39.57 46.57
C MET A 5 15.12 -38.96 45.15
N ASN A 6 15.97 -37.93 45.06
CA ASN A 6 16.56 -37.33 43.85
C ASN A 6 17.47 -38.33 43.09
N SER A 7 17.67 -38.12 41.79
CA SER A 7 18.99 -37.75 41.24
C SER A 7 18.95 -37.55 39.72
N SER A 8 19.60 -36.45 39.32
CA SER A 8 20.22 -36.14 38.04
C SER A 8 21.01 -37.30 37.40
N ASP A 9 21.03 -37.32 36.06
CA ASP A 9 22.26 -37.43 35.26
C ASP A 9 21.98 -37.08 33.79
N GLY A 10 22.89 -36.30 33.20
CA GLY A 10 22.87 -35.94 31.78
C GLY A 10 23.77 -36.85 30.94
N MET A 11 23.48 -36.95 29.64
CA MET A 11 24.49 -37.23 28.61
C MET A 11 24.08 -36.66 27.25
N VAL A 12 25.08 -36.05 26.61
CA VAL A 12 25.16 -35.58 25.23
C VAL A 12 25.26 -36.78 24.27
N GLY A 13 24.69 -36.69 23.06
CA GLY A 13 25.06 -37.64 21.98
C GLY A 13 24.18 -37.67 20.73
N LEU A 14 24.58 -36.89 19.72
CA LEU A 14 24.72 -37.24 18.29
C LEU A 14 23.59 -37.98 17.51
N ALA A 15 23.16 -37.30 16.44
CA ALA A 15 22.97 -37.78 15.07
C ALA A 15 22.14 -39.05 14.81
N GLY A 16 20.98 -38.85 14.17
CA GLY A 16 20.20 -39.93 13.53
C GLY A 16 19.09 -39.39 12.64
N MET A 17 19.45 -38.77 11.52
CA MET A 17 18.48 -38.34 10.49
C MET A 17 17.92 -39.57 9.76
N VAL A 18 16.93 -40.24 10.35
CA VAL A 18 16.12 -41.25 9.63
C VAL A 18 15.04 -40.49 8.86
N ARG A 19 15.32 -40.13 7.59
CA ARG A 19 14.29 -39.66 6.65
C ARG A 19 13.41 -40.83 6.23
N THR A 20 12.43 -41.20 7.06
CA THR A 20 11.42 -42.19 6.70
C THR A 20 10.66 -41.77 5.44
N ALA A 21 10.32 -42.74 4.59
CA ALA A 21 9.55 -42.51 3.36
C ALA A 21 8.17 -41.88 3.65
N GLU A 22 7.63 -42.15 4.84
CA GLU A 22 6.36 -41.61 5.34
C GLU A 22 6.41 -40.09 5.53
N GLY A 23 7.48 -39.52 6.10
CA GLY A 23 7.64 -38.08 6.25
C GLY A 23 7.65 -37.33 4.90
N ARG A 24 8.23 -37.94 3.86
CA ARG A 24 8.21 -37.39 2.49
C ARG A 24 6.82 -37.50 1.83
N GLN A 25 6.07 -38.54 2.15
CA GLN A 25 4.72 -38.75 1.64
C GLN A 25 3.72 -37.79 2.29
N TRP A 26 3.81 -37.56 3.60
CA TRP A 26 3.00 -36.57 4.32
C TRP A 26 3.28 -35.13 3.86
N HIS A 27 4.54 -34.74 3.66
CA HIS A 27 4.87 -33.43 3.10
C HIS A 27 4.37 -33.25 1.67
N ARG A 28 4.45 -34.28 0.80
CA ARG A 28 3.90 -34.24 -0.55
C ARG A 28 2.38 -34.21 -0.57
N TYR A 29 1.72 -34.91 0.35
CA TYR A 29 0.26 -34.92 0.46
C TYR A 29 -0.25 -33.57 0.98
N SER A 30 0.35 -33.04 2.04
CA SER A 30 0.06 -31.70 2.59
C SER A 30 0.31 -30.60 1.56
N SER A 31 1.41 -30.67 0.80
CA SER A 31 1.69 -29.70 -0.26
C SER A 31 0.73 -29.81 -1.44
N ARG A 32 0.34 -31.03 -1.85
CA ARG A 32 -0.68 -31.24 -2.89
C ARG A 32 -2.07 -30.77 -2.45
N SER A 33 -2.47 -31.03 -1.22
CA SER A 33 -3.77 -30.56 -0.68
C SER A 33 -3.80 -29.05 -0.52
N ARG A 34 -2.70 -28.41 -0.10
CA ARG A 34 -2.56 -26.95 -0.13
C ARG A 34 -2.62 -26.39 -1.55
N LYS A 35 -1.91 -27.03 -2.50
CA LYS A 35 -1.91 -26.60 -3.90
C LYS A 35 -3.30 -26.69 -4.53
N ALA A 36 -4.01 -27.79 -4.32
CA ALA A 36 -5.39 -27.96 -4.78
C ALA A 36 -6.36 -26.97 -4.12
N GLY A 37 -6.15 -26.64 -2.83
CA GLY A 37 -6.92 -25.59 -2.14
C GLY A 37 -6.69 -24.20 -2.73
N ILE A 38 -5.44 -23.87 -3.08
CA ILE A 38 -5.08 -22.60 -3.74
C ILE A 38 -5.65 -22.54 -5.15
N GLU A 39 -5.52 -23.61 -5.94
CA GLU A 39 -6.08 -23.69 -7.30
C GLU A 39 -7.61 -23.52 -7.28
N ARG A 40 -8.31 -24.13 -6.33
CA ARG A 40 -9.76 -23.99 -6.19
C ARG A 40 -10.19 -22.57 -5.78
N MET A 41 -9.44 -21.93 -4.90
CA MET A 41 -9.68 -20.52 -4.53
C MET A 41 -9.41 -19.58 -5.71
N GLN A 42 -8.35 -19.82 -6.49
CA GLN A 42 -8.04 -19.02 -7.68
C GLN A 42 -9.14 -19.16 -8.74
N LEU A 43 -9.65 -20.37 -8.99
CA LEU A 43 -10.76 -20.58 -9.91
C LEU A 43 -12.04 -19.85 -9.46
N GLN A 44 -12.35 -19.86 -8.16
CA GLN A 44 -13.48 -19.09 -7.63
C GLN A 44 -13.27 -17.56 -7.74
N GLU A 45 -12.04 -17.08 -7.53
CA GLU A 45 -11.68 -15.67 -7.75
C GLU A 45 -11.83 -15.28 -9.23
N MET A 46 -11.44 -16.17 -10.15
CA MET A 46 -11.62 -15.99 -11.60
C MET A 46 -13.11 -15.84 -11.97
N ASP A 47 -13.93 -16.82 -11.59
CA ASP A 47 -15.36 -16.85 -11.93
C ASP A 47 -16.08 -15.57 -11.43
N ILE A 48 -15.80 -15.16 -10.19
CA ILE A 48 -16.40 -13.95 -9.59
C ILE A 48 -15.96 -12.70 -10.34
N VAL A 49 -14.68 -12.58 -10.66
CA VAL A 49 -14.15 -11.37 -11.31
C VAL A 49 -14.70 -11.24 -12.73
N GLU A 50 -14.77 -12.34 -13.49
CA GLU A 50 -15.31 -12.33 -14.85
C GLU A 50 -16.82 -12.06 -14.86
N GLU A 51 -17.60 -12.74 -14.01
CA GLU A 51 -19.05 -12.56 -13.92
C GLU A 51 -19.41 -11.10 -13.64
N PHE A 52 -18.79 -10.51 -12.61
CA PHE A 52 -19.06 -9.13 -12.21
C PHE A 52 -18.59 -8.08 -13.22
N ASN A 53 -17.74 -8.44 -14.17
CA ASN A 53 -17.17 -7.53 -15.16
C ASN A 53 -17.48 -7.96 -16.60
N SER A 54 -18.59 -8.68 -16.78
CA SER A 54 -19.13 -9.05 -18.09
C SER A 54 -19.92 -7.92 -18.77
N ASP A 55 -20.11 -6.79 -18.08
CA ASP A 55 -20.81 -5.63 -18.63
C ASP A 55 -20.07 -5.06 -19.86
N PRO A 56 -20.81 -4.62 -20.89
CA PRO A 56 -20.21 -4.01 -22.05
C PRO A 56 -19.55 -2.69 -21.66
N LEU A 57 -18.33 -2.48 -22.13
CA LEU A 57 -17.59 -1.25 -21.89
C LEU A 57 -18.18 -0.12 -22.76
N PRO A 58 -18.60 1.00 -22.15
CA PRO A 58 -19.06 2.14 -22.92
C PRO A 58 -17.94 2.72 -23.79
N ASN A 59 -18.33 3.33 -24.91
CA ASN A 59 -17.39 4.12 -25.71
C ASN A 59 -17.15 5.48 -25.07
N ARG A 60 -15.93 5.98 -25.23
CA ARG A 60 -15.57 7.34 -24.84
C ARG A 60 -16.31 8.35 -25.72
N THR A 61 -16.75 9.47 -25.13
CA THR A 61 -17.57 10.47 -25.83
C THR A 61 -16.77 11.46 -26.68
N ASN A 62 -15.50 11.69 -26.33
CA ASN A 62 -14.56 12.54 -27.06
C ASN A 62 -13.15 11.95 -26.99
N SER A 63 -12.22 12.46 -27.79
CA SER A 63 -10.83 12.02 -27.80
C SER A 63 -9.87 13.10 -27.25
N TRP A 64 -10.30 13.84 -26.24
CA TRP A 64 -9.51 14.93 -25.67
C TRP A 64 -8.26 14.42 -24.94
N SER A 65 -7.17 15.18 -24.96
CA SER A 65 -6.04 14.93 -24.07
C SER A 65 -6.43 15.14 -22.60
N ALA A 66 -5.59 14.69 -21.67
CA ALA A 66 -5.77 14.97 -20.24
C ALA A 66 -5.85 16.48 -19.96
N ASP A 67 -4.98 17.27 -20.60
CA ASP A 67 -4.95 18.72 -20.43
C ASP A 67 -6.19 19.40 -21.02
N GLU A 68 -6.67 18.97 -22.20
CA GLU A 68 -7.91 19.47 -22.80
C GLU A 68 -9.12 19.18 -21.92
N MET A 69 -9.25 17.95 -21.43
CA MET A 69 -10.32 17.54 -20.52
C MET A 69 -10.34 18.37 -19.24
N CYS A 70 -9.18 18.54 -18.61
CA CYS A 70 -9.09 19.20 -17.31
C CYS A 70 -9.00 20.73 -17.40
N ALA A 71 -8.81 21.30 -18.60
CA ALA A 71 -8.92 22.74 -18.85
C ALA A 71 -10.38 23.23 -18.94
N HIS A 72 -11.34 22.32 -19.20
CA HIS A 72 -12.74 22.70 -19.31
C HIS A 72 -13.32 23.21 -17.97
N SER A 73 -13.89 24.42 -18.01
CA SER A 73 -14.34 25.20 -16.85
C SER A 73 -15.65 24.73 -16.20
N SER A 74 -16.20 23.57 -16.59
CA SER A 74 -17.33 23.01 -15.86
C SER A 74 -16.83 22.49 -14.53
N ASP A 75 -17.38 23.01 -13.43
CA ASP A 75 -17.00 22.63 -12.07
C ASP A 75 -16.89 21.09 -11.95
N PHE A 76 -15.67 20.62 -11.70
CA PHE A 76 -15.30 19.23 -11.44
C PHE A 76 -15.25 18.25 -12.62
N TYR A 77 -14.96 18.66 -13.87
CA TYR A 77 -14.65 17.66 -14.91
C TYR A 77 -13.46 16.77 -14.52
N CYS A 78 -12.41 17.38 -13.98
CA CYS A 78 -11.36 16.71 -13.23
C CYS A 78 -11.39 17.22 -11.78
N ILE A 79 -11.08 16.35 -10.82
CA ILE A 79 -11.10 16.76 -9.43
C ILE A 79 -9.90 17.67 -9.12
N PRO A 80 -10.04 18.69 -8.26
CA PRO A 80 -9.05 19.73 -8.07
C PRO A 80 -7.82 19.21 -7.31
N ALA A 81 -6.69 19.87 -7.54
CA ALA A 81 -5.44 19.57 -6.86
C ALA A 81 -5.45 19.92 -5.35
N LEU A 82 -4.53 19.30 -4.62
CA LEU A 82 -3.99 19.74 -3.33
C LEU A 82 -5.04 20.00 -2.25
N ARG A 83 -6.13 19.22 -2.24
CA ARG A 83 -7.14 19.28 -1.17
C ARG A 83 -6.61 18.61 0.08
N ASN A 84 -6.95 19.15 1.26
CA ASN A 84 -6.51 18.57 2.52
C ASN A 84 -7.47 17.45 2.96
N PHE A 85 -7.26 16.24 2.46
CA PHE A 85 -8.10 15.08 2.80
C PHE A 85 -7.71 14.47 4.15
N GLU A 86 -6.51 13.90 4.25
CA GLU A 86 -6.05 13.17 5.43
C GLU A 86 -4.51 13.16 5.50
N THR A 87 -3.99 13.22 6.73
CA THR A 87 -2.55 13.16 7.00
C THR A 87 -2.28 12.02 7.97
N GLU A 88 -1.42 11.10 7.55
CA GLU A 88 -0.87 10.03 8.38
C GLU A 88 0.65 10.09 8.26
N LEU A 89 1.32 10.41 9.36
CA LEU A 89 2.77 10.49 9.41
C LEU A 89 3.31 9.39 10.33
N ARG A 90 4.45 8.82 9.96
CA ARG A 90 5.30 8.00 10.84
C ARG A 90 6.64 8.69 11.00
N VAL A 91 7.22 8.61 12.19
CA VAL A 91 8.43 9.35 12.53
C VAL A 91 9.48 8.45 13.15
N ALA A 92 10.75 8.72 12.86
CA ALA A 92 11.90 8.15 13.55
C ALA A 92 12.80 9.29 14.02
N PRO A 93 12.57 9.85 15.23
CA PRO A 93 13.26 11.04 15.70
C PRO A 93 14.77 10.89 15.85
N LYS A 94 15.26 9.67 16.17
CA LYS A 94 16.69 9.33 16.22
C LYS A 94 17.42 9.74 14.94
N TYR A 95 16.77 9.56 13.79
CA TYR A 95 17.32 9.83 12.46
C TYR A 95 16.72 11.08 11.80
N LYS A 96 15.89 11.87 12.51
CA LYS A 96 15.24 13.08 11.97
C LYS A 96 14.53 12.84 10.63
N VAL A 97 13.92 11.66 10.48
CA VAL A 97 13.10 11.33 9.31
C VAL A 97 11.64 11.16 9.69
N SER A 98 10.77 11.53 8.76
CA SER A 98 9.36 11.13 8.80
C SER A 98 8.88 10.71 7.42
N THR A 99 7.77 9.98 7.38
CA THR A 99 7.13 9.58 6.13
C THR A 99 5.63 9.78 6.17
N CYS A 100 5.09 10.28 5.08
CA CYS A 100 3.67 10.27 4.78
C CYS A 100 3.22 8.88 4.34
N VAL A 101 2.23 8.34 5.04
CA VAL A 101 1.63 7.05 4.73
C VAL A 101 0.48 7.23 3.76
N VAL A 102 0.75 6.96 2.49
CA VAL A 102 -0.25 6.95 1.42
C VAL A 102 -0.71 5.52 1.21
N GLN A 103 -1.98 5.24 1.50
CA GLN A 103 -2.54 3.89 1.28
C GLN A 103 -2.32 3.47 -0.17
N LYS A 104 -1.98 2.20 -0.38
CA LYS A 104 -1.69 1.59 -1.70
C LYS A 104 -0.37 1.98 -2.34
N SER A 105 0.44 2.77 -1.65
CA SER A 105 1.81 3.11 -2.06
C SER A 105 2.79 2.60 -0.99
N MET A 106 2.87 1.28 -0.82
CA MET A 106 3.74 0.62 0.17
C MET A 106 3.47 0.98 1.65
N SER A 107 2.26 1.49 1.96
CA SER A 107 1.91 2.05 3.28
C SER A 107 2.21 1.16 4.48
N THR A 108 1.93 -0.14 4.38
CA THR A 108 2.17 -1.10 5.48
C THR A 108 3.65 -1.27 5.74
N VAL A 109 4.46 -1.41 4.68
CA VAL A 109 5.90 -1.63 4.80
C VAL A 109 6.60 -0.36 5.28
N MET A 110 6.23 0.82 4.77
CA MET A 110 6.75 2.09 5.27
C MET A 110 6.39 2.31 6.75
N THR A 111 5.19 1.91 7.17
CA THR A 111 4.82 1.93 8.59
C THR A 111 5.72 1.01 9.42
N ALA A 112 6.02 -0.19 8.93
CA ALA A 112 6.90 -1.15 9.60
C ALA A 112 8.35 -0.64 9.67
N ILE A 113 8.89 -0.11 8.57
CA ILE A 113 10.25 0.45 8.50
C ILE A 113 10.38 1.59 9.51
N PHE A 114 9.45 2.55 9.53
CA PHE A 114 9.52 3.67 10.48
C PHE A 114 9.25 3.25 11.92
N CYS A 115 8.54 2.15 12.14
CA CYS A 115 8.40 1.55 13.47
C CYS A 115 9.71 0.91 13.94
N TYR A 116 10.38 0.16 13.05
CA TYR A 116 11.70 -0.39 13.32
C TYR A 116 12.72 0.72 13.61
N LEU A 117 12.82 1.73 12.75
CA LEU A 117 13.71 2.90 12.95
C LEU A 117 13.39 3.71 14.22
N PHE A 118 12.19 3.60 14.76
CA PHE A 118 11.79 4.27 16.01
C PHE A 118 12.24 3.50 17.25
N ASP A 119 12.23 2.17 17.21
CA ASP A 119 12.50 1.27 18.34
C ASP A 119 13.07 -0.08 17.84
N GLU A 120 14.33 -0.06 17.41
CA GLU A 120 14.97 -1.21 16.75
C GLU A 120 15.08 -2.42 17.68
N ASP A 121 15.56 -2.18 18.90
CA ASP A 121 15.75 -3.22 19.91
C ASP A 121 14.41 -3.85 20.29
N GLY A 122 13.38 -3.03 20.57
CA GLY A 122 12.05 -3.51 20.92
C GLY A 122 11.40 -4.29 19.78
N PHE A 123 11.55 -3.81 18.55
CA PHE A 123 10.99 -4.47 17.36
C PHE A 123 11.62 -5.85 17.14
N GLN A 124 12.95 -5.97 17.27
CA GLN A 124 13.66 -7.25 17.13
C GLN A 124 13.39 -8.20 18.29
N GLN A 125 13.42 -7.73 19.54
CA GLN A 125 13.13 -8.54 20.72
C GLN A 125 11.71 -9.11 20.70
N ALA A 126 10.75 -8.37 20.13
CA ALA A 126 9.39 -8.83 19.93
C ALA A 126 9.23 -9.80 18.74
N GLY A 127 10.31 -10.17 18.05
CA GLY A 127 10.30 -11.10 16.92
C GLY A 127 9.46 -10.61 15.73
N ARG A 128 9.43 -9.29 15.49
CA ARG A 128 8.62 -8.68 14.44
C ARG A 128 9.35 -8.73 13.10
N GLU A 129 8.58 -8.86 12.02
CA GLU A 129 9.08 -8.91 10.63
C GLU A 129 8.40 -7.79 9.82
N LEU A 130 9.16 -7.07 8.99
CA LEU A 130 8.68 -5.87 8.29
C LEU A 130 7.51 -6.20 7.36
N LEU A 131 7.56 -7.36 6.70
CA LEU A 131 6.55 -7.78 5.72
C LEU A 131 5.31 -8.44 6.33
N LYS A 132 5.35 -8.79 7.62
CA LYS A 132 4.24 -9.45 8.34
C LYS A 132 3.50 -8.52 9.30
N GLU A 133 3.96 -7.28 9.44
CA GLU A 133 3.21 -6.24 10.15
C GLU A 133 1.80 -6.06 9.55
N ILE A 134 0.78 -6.11 10.40
CA ILE A 134 -0.62 -5.90 10.02
C ILE A 134 -1.25 -4.82 10.90
N LYS A 135 -2.24 -4.10 10.35
CA LYS A 135 -2.87 -2.95 11.02
C LYS A 135 -3.46 -3.27 12.41
N ARG A 136 -3.83 -4.53 12.70
CA ARG A 136 -4.48 -4.92 13.96
C ARG A 136 -3.53 -5.12 15.15
N THR A 137 -2.23 -5.30 14.90
CA THR A 137 -1.26 -5.64 15.96
C THR A 137 0.02 -4.83 15.80
N ARG A 138 -0.08 -3.56 15.41
CA ARG A 138 1.10 -2.73 15.09
C ARG A 138 1.93 -2.43 16.34
N PHE A 139 3.20 -2.78 16.30
CA PHE A 139 4.11 -2.62 17.44
C PHE A 139 4.25 -1.17 17.92
N CYS A 140 4.30 -0.20 17.00
CA CYS A 140 4.45 1.23 17.31
C CYS A 140 3.13 2.01 17.30
N GLU A 141 1.99 1.34 17.40
CA GLU A 141 0.68 2.01 17.39
C GLU A 141 0.61 3.15 18.41
N ASN A 142 0.23 4.35 17.95
CA ASN A 142 0.14 5.59 18.74
C ASN A 142 1.47 6.04 19.39
N ARG A 143 2.61 5.42 19.09
CA ARG A 143 3.94 5.79 19.63
C ARG A 143 4.73 6.69 18.69
N ASN A 144 4.73 6.36 17.39
CA ASN A 144 5.53 7.06 16.37
C ASN A 144 4.65 7.72 15.28
N GLU A 145 3.46 8.18 15.66
CA GLU A 145 2.43 8.64 14.72
C GLU A 145 2.06 10.10 14.91
N ALA A 146 1.74 10.78 13.81
CA ALA A 146 1.17 12.12 13.82
C ALA A 146 0.12 12.30 12.71
N ARG A 147 -0.82 13.22 12.91
CA ARG A 147 -1.96 13.49 11.99
C ARG A 147 -1.90 14.85 11.30
N SER A 148 -0.79 15.56 11.46
CA SER A 148 -0.45 16.85 10.84
C SER A 148 1.00 17.16 11.14
N MET A 149 1.63 18.01 10.33
CA MET A 149 2.97 18.50 10.61
C MET A 149 3.04 19.27 11.94
N ARG A 150 1.98 20.02 12.27
CA ARG A 150 1.84 20.67 13.58
C ARG A 150 1.89 19.65 14.74
N SER A 151 1.11 18.58 14.64
CA SER A 151 1.11 17.54 15.68
C SER A 151 2.44 16.80 15.73
N LEU A 152 3.10 16.54 14.60
CA LEU A 152 4.42 15.93 14.54
C LEU A 152 5.44 16.78 15.32
N ARG A 153 5.50 18.08 15.03
CA ARG A 153 6.40 18.99 15.75
C ARG A 153 6.15 19.02 17.26
N TRP A 154 4.88 19.07 17.66
CA TRP A 154 4.50 19.15 19.06
C TRP A 154 4.83 17.86 19.83
N HIS A 155 4.43 16.69 19.32
CA HIS A 155 4.64 15.41 20.02
C HIS A 155 6.11 15.02 20.13
N PHE A 156 6.92 15.38 19.12
CA PHE A 156 8.33 14.97 19.05
C PHE A 156 9.31 16.10 19.34
N GLY A 157 8.83 17.25 19.84
CA GLY A 157 9.67 18.36 20.28
C GLY A 157 10.51 18.99 19.18
N ILE A 158 10.05 18.96 17.93
CA ILE A 158 10.80 19.42 16.76
C ILE A 158 10.68 20.94 16.68
N ARG A 159 11.78 21.63 17.00
CA ARG A 159 11.88 23.10 16.98
C ARG A 159 12.37 23.66 15.65
N ASN A 160 13.25 22.91 14.98
CA ASN A 160 13.78 23.22 13.66
C ASN A 160 13.64 21.96 12.77
N GLU A 161 13.19 22.14 11.54
CA GLU A 161 12.97 21.10 10.52
C GLU A 161 14.06 21.14 9.41
N ASP A 162 15.03 22.06 9.46
CA ASP A 162 16.06 22.26 8.42
C ASP A 162 16.91 21.01 8.15
N ASP A 163 17.13 20.19 9.18
CA ASP A 163 17.88 18.94 9.09
C ASP A 163 16.99 17.69 9.05
N TRP A 164 15.67 17.87 8.98
CA TRP A 164 14.70 16.79 8.84
C TRP A 164 14.45 16.45 7.38
N ILE A 165 14.23 15.16 7.10
CA ILE A 165 13.70 14.73 5.81
C ILE A 165 12.28 14.18 6.00
N HIS A 166 11.33 14.84 5.33
CA HIS A 166 9.95 14.39 5.23
C HIS A 166 9.75 13.69 3.89
N THR A 167 9.41 12.42 3.92
CA THR A 167 9.27 11.60 2.72
C THR A 167 7.81 11.29 2.40
N MET A 168 7.53 10.94 1.16
CA MET A 168 6.24 10.39 0.75
C MET A 168 6.46 9.38 -0.36
N VAL A 169 6.00 8.14 -0.16
CA VAL A 169 6.00 7.15 -1.23
C VAL A 169 4.86 7.46 -2.19
N THR A 170 5.21 7.62 -3.46
CA THR A 170 4.28 7.89 -4.56
C THR A 170 4.22 6.66 -5.46
N ARG A 171 3.08 6.45 -6.12
CA ARG A 171 2.88 5.32 -7.04
C ARG A 171 2.15 5.80 -8.28
N ASP A 172 2.43 5.19 -9.43
CA ASP A 172 1.66 5.40 -10.65
C ASP A 172 0.15 5.33 -10.36
N PRO A 173 -0.65 6.33 -10.75
CA PRO A 173 -2.07 6.38 -10.38
C PRO A 173 -2.89 5.18 -10.85
N VAL A 174 -2.62 4.66 -12.06
CA VAL A 174 -3.31 3.49 -12.62
C VAL A 174 -2.99 2.25 -11.79
N ASP A 175 -1.70 2.00 -11.55
CA ASP A 175 -1.26 0.84 -10.77
C ASP A 175 -1.71 0.92 -9.30
N ARG A 176 -1.73 2.13 -8.72
CA ARG A 176 -2.27 2.37 -7.38
C ARG A 176 -3.76 2.06 -7.32
N PHE A 177 -4.55 2.53 -8.29
CA PHE A 177 -5.98 2.24 -8.38
C PHE A 177 -6.23 0.73 -8.47
N LEU A 178 -5.54 0.03 -9.39
CA LEU A 178 -5.69 -1.42 -9.57
C LEU A 178 -5.31 -2.20 -8.30
N SER A 179 -4.23 -1.80 -7.61
CA SER A 179 -3.86 -2.38 -6.32
C SER A 179 -4.87 -2.06 -5.20
N GLY A 180 -5.52 -0.90 -5.29
CA GLY A 180 -6.69 -0.50 -4.52
C GLY A 180 -7.82 -1.50 -4.66
N PHE A 181 -8.31 -1.62 -5.90
CA PHE A 181 -9.51 -2.35 -6.27
C PHE A 181 -9.35 -3.85 -6.02
N VAL A 182 -8.26 -4.46 -6.49
CA VAL A 182 -8.02 -5.90 -6.29
C VAL A 182 -7.96 -6.27 -4.80
N ASP A 183 -7.28 -5.47 -3.98
CA ASP A 183 -7.15 -5.80 -2.56
C ASP A 183 -8.44 -5.53 -1.77
N LYS A 184 -9.16 -4.42 -2.05
CA LYS A 184 -10.29 -3.98 -1.23
C LYS A 184 -11.65 -4.43 -1.73
N CYS A 185 -11.80 -4.63 -3.03
CA CYS A 185 -13.06 -5.04 -3.64
C CYS A 185 -13.08 -6.54 -3.97
N ILE A 186 -11.92 -7.14 -4.27
CA ILE A 186 -11.85 -8.57 -4.66
C ILE A 186 -11.37 -9.45 -3.50
N LYS A 187 -10.18 -9.18 -2.95
CA LYS A 187 -9.54 -10.07 -1.96
C LYS A 187 -10.04 -9.89 -0.54
N MET A 188 -10.31 -8.66 -0.12
CA MET A 188 -10.79 -8.33 1.23
C MET A 188 -12.01 -7.42 1.20
N PRO A 189 -13.13 -7.87 0.59
CA PRO A 189 -14.37 -7.11 0.59
C PRO A 189 -14.88 -6.91 2.02
N LEU A 190 -15.36 -5.70 2.32
CA LEU A 190 -16.10 -5.46 3.55
C LEU A 190 -17.49 -6.13 3.47
N PRO A 191 -18.10 -6.53 4.60
CA PRO A 191 -19.49 -6.98 4.59
C PRO A 191 -20.44 -5.87 4.09
N GLY A 192 -21.50 -6.25 3.36
CA GLY A 192 -22.54 -5.32 2.90
C GLY A 192 -22.24 -4.66 1.55
N GLU A 193 -22.58 -3.37 1.44
CA GLU A 193 -22.43 -2.55 0.22
C GLU A 193 -21.00 -1.97 0.09
N TYR A 194 -20.01 -2.86 -0.01
CA TYR A 194 -18.61 -2.47 -0.16
C TYR A 194 -18.28 -1.92 -1.56
N CYS A 195 -17.21 -1.13 -1.66
CA CYS A 195 -16.78 -0.51 -2.90
C CYS A 195 -17.92 0.30 -3.54
N ASN A 196 -18.48 1.23 -2.75
CA ASN A 196 -19.57 2.14 -3.12
C ASN A 196 -20.82 1.42 -3.66
N GLY A 197 -21.10 0.20 -3.17
CA GLY A 197 -22.21 -0.65 -3.63
C GLY A 197 -21.97 -1.38 -4.96
N CYS A 198 -20.79 -1.23 -5.56
CA CYS A 198 -20.45 -1.88 -6.82
C CYS A 198 -19.85 -3.28 -6.67
N LYS A 199 -19.51 -3.66 -5.44
CA LYS A 199 -18.90 -4.97 -5.14
C LYS A 199 -17.64 -5.19 -5.99
N ALA A 200 -17.61 -6.24 -6.81
CA ALA A 200 -16.49 -6.59 -7.68
C ALA A 200 -16.58 -5.99 -9.12
N ASN A 201 -17.62 -5.21 -9.45
CA ASN A 201 -17.76 -4.59 -10.77
C ASN A 201 -16.90 -3.30 -10.87
N MET A 202 -15.87 -3.31 -11.71
CA MET A 202 -14.97 -2.18 -11.90
C MET A 202 -15.64 -0.99 -12.58
N THR A 203 -16.43 -1.23 -13.63
CA THR A 203 -17.08 -0.15 -14.40
C THR A 203 -17.95 0.71 -13.49
N CYS A 204 -18.82 0.06 -12.72
CA CYS A 204 -19.63 0.70 -11.69
C CYS A 204 -18.75 1.45 -10.69
N PHE A 205 -17.71 0.79 -10.17
CA PHE A 205 -16.88 1.37 -9.11
C PHE A 205 -16.14 2.62 -9.55
N VAL A 206 -15.53 2.62 -10.73
CA VAL A 206 -14.80 3.77 -11.29
C VAL A 206 -15.71 4.99 -11.42
N ILE A 207 -16.93 4.78 -11.94
CA ILE A 207 -17.93 5.85 -12.07
C ILE A 207 -18.36 6.35 -10.69
N LYS A 208 -18.73 5.43 -9.78
CA LYS A 208 -19.22 5.77 -8.44
C LYS A 208 -18.16 6.42 -7.56
N GLU A 209 -16.90 6.01 -7.68
CA GLU A 209 -15.79 6.60 -6.94
C GLU A 209 -15.50 8.04 -7.43
N TYR A 210 -15.58 8.31 -8.73
CA TYR A 210 -15.52 9.68 -9.23
C TYR A 210 -16.69 10.53 -8.73
N GLU A 211 -17.93 10.04 -8.84
CA GLU A 211 -19.12 10.73 -8.29
C GLU A 211 -18.97 11.00 -6.79
N ARG A 212 -18.41 10.03 -6.05
CA ARG A 212 -18.11 10.12 -4.63
C ARG A 212 -17.10 11.25 -4.35
N MET A 213 -16.00 11.33 -5.08
CA MET A 213 -15.01 12.41 -4.94
C MET A 213 -15.64 13.78 -5.23
N VAL A 214 -16.45 13.91 -6.29
CA VAL A 214 -17.19 15.15 -6.62
C VAL A 214 -18.17 15.54 -5.50
N SER A 215 -18.89 14.56 -4.95
CA SER A 215 -19.82 14.79 -3.84
C SER A 215 -19.11 15.25 -2.56
N GLU A 216 -17.95 14.66 -2.25
CA GLU A 216 -17.15 15.05 -1.08
C GLU A 216 -16.56 16.46 -1.20
N LEU A 217 -16.22 16.91 -2.42
CA LEU A 217 -15.71 18.27 -2.67
C LEU A 217 -16.75 19.37 -2.41
N LYS A 218 -18.04 19.03 -2.41
CA LYS A 218 -19.13 19.96 -2.09
C LYS A 218 -19.37 20.11 -0.58
N LYS A 219 -18.65 19.35 0.26
CA LYS A 219 -18.78 19.36 1.71
C LYS A 219 -17.71 20.25 2.34
N ASP A 220 -18.03 20.85 3.47
CA ASP A 220 -17.05 21.59 4.28
C ASP A 220 -15.93 20.69 4.83
N ARG A 221 -16.25 19.41 5.05
CA ARG A 221 -15.33 18.41 5.59
C ARG A 221 -15.55 17.05 4.93
N PHE A 222 -14.45 16.40 4.58
CA PHE A 222 -14.45 15.03 4.09
C PHE A 222 -14.94 14.05 5.16
N THR A 223 -15.79 13.11 4.73
CA THR A 223 -16.33 12.01 5.53
C THR A 223 -15.25 10.99 5.86
N ARG A 224 -14.36 10.70 4.90
CA ARG A 224 -13.23 9.75 5.03
C ARG A 224 -13.72 8.34 5.36
N THR A 225 -14.42 7.69 4.45
CA THR A 225 -14.81 6.27 4.56
C THR A 225 -13.59 5.34 4.43
N PHE A 226 -13.80 4.03 4.51
CA PHE A 226 -12.73 3.06 4.28
C PHE A 226 -12.23 3.13 2.83
N GLU A 227 -13.13 3.19 1.86
CA GLU A 227 -12.85 3.33 0.43
C GLU A 227 -12.13 4.65 0.14
N ASP A 228 -12.65 5.79 0.64
CA ASP A 228 -12.04 7.11 0.41
C ASP A 228 -10.54 7.08 0.77
N ARG A 229 -10.18 6.39 1.86
CA ARG A 229 -8.78 6.28 2.31
C ARG A 229 -7.88 5.50 1.36
N HIS A 230 -8.40 4.58 0.56
CA HIS A 230 -7.60 3.75 -0.34
C HIS A 230 -7.57 4.29 -1.77
N PHE A 231 -8.59 5.04 -2.19
CA PHE A 231 -8.76 5.44 -3.58
C PHE A 231 -8.58 6.94 -3.83
N PHE A 232 -8.79 7.81 -2.85
CA PHE A 232 -8.62 9.26 -3.07
C PHE A 232 -7.18 9.62 -3.46
N PRO A 233 -6.98 10.75 -4.18
CA PRO A 233 -5.68 11.15 -4.74
C PRO A 233 -4.55 11.21 -3.72
N GLN A 234 -3.34 10.93 -4.19
CA GLN A 234 -2.13 10.99 -3.39
C GLN A 234 -1.77 12.45 -3.08
N ASN A 235 -1.97 13.36 -4.03
CA ASN A 235 -1.71 14.79 -3.83
C ASN A 235 -2.65 15.46 -2.81
N TRP A 236 -3.69 14.75 -2.33
CA TRP A 236 -4.57 15.22 -1.25
C TRP A 236 -4.10 14.84 0.16
N ARG A 237 -2.94 14.17 0.26
CA ARG A 237 -2.42 13.64 1.52
C ARG A 237 -1.42 14.57 2.19
N CYS A 238 -1.29 14.40 3.50
CA CYS A 238 -0.14 14.89 4.28
C CYS A 238 0.13 16.39 4.16
N GLU A 239 -0.94 17.19 4.04
CA GLU A 239 -0.84 18.65 3.90
C GLU A 239 0.11 19.06 2.75
N LEU A 240 0.13 18.28 1.65
CA LEU A 240 1.08 18.50 0.55
C LEU A 240 0.99 19.92 -0.01
N SER A 241 -0.22 20.51 -0.01
CA SER A 241 -0.45 21.92 -0.35
C SER A 241 0.49 22.92 0.34
N LYS A 242 0.98 22.58 1.54
CA LYS A 242 1.87 23.42 2.36
C LYS A 242 3.31 22.95 2.39
N HIS A 243 3.56 21.67 2.11
CA HIS A 243 4.84 21.01 2.38
C HIS A 243 5.48 20.35 1.16
N MET A 244 4.91 20.53 -0.03
CA MET A 244 5.39 19.92 -1.27
C MET A 244 6.87 20.20 -1.54
N GLU A 245 7.31 21.46 -1.48
CA GLU A 245 8.69 21.87 -1.77
C GLU A 245 9.72 21.25 -0.80
N HIS A 246 9.27 20.87 0.40
CA HIS A 246 10.12 20.30 1.45
C HIS A 246 9.96 18.77 1.55
N SER A 247 9.15 18.17 0.68
CA SER A 247 8.91 16.72 0.65
C SER A 247 9.86 16.02 -0.30
N ARG A 248 10.42 14.89 0.13
CA ARG A 248 11.18 13.96 -0.72
C ARG A 248 10.26 12.84 -1.20
N PHE A 249 10.02 12.76 -2.50
CA PHE A 249 9.22 11.68 -3.06
C PHE A 249 10.07 10.43 -3.30
N ILE A 250 9.56 9.29 -2.89
CA ILE A 250 10.13 7.97 -3.15
C ILE A 250 9.22 7.29 -4.17
N ARG A 251 9.73 6.97 -5.36
CA ARG A 251 8.90 6.37 -6.41
C ARG A 251 8.78 4.87 -6.22
N TYR A 252 7.56 4.41 -5.93
CA TYR A 252 7.25 2.99 -5.84
C TYR A 252 7.54 2.26 -7.16
N SER A 253 8.13 1.08 -7.03
CA SER A 253 8.30 0.11 -8.09
C SER A 253 7.84 -1.26 -7.57
N SER A 254 7.11 -2.02 -8.41
CA SER A 254 6.74 -3.41 -8.10
C SER A 254 7.95 -4.32 -8.01
N ASN A 255 9.03 -3.96 -8.70
CA ASN A 255 10.36 -4.53 -8.49
C ASN A 255 11.07 -3.71 -7.40
N ALA A 256 11.22 -4.28 -6.21
CA ALA A 256 11.87 -3.62 -5.08
C ALA A 256 13.30 -3.18 -5.41
N THR A 257 14.06 -3.96 -6.19
CA THR A 257 15.44 -3.61 -6.59
C THR A 257 15.54 -2.47 -7.60
N GLY A 258 14.40 -1.93 -8.06
CA GLY A 258 14.35 -0.73 -8.90
C GLY A 258 14.52 0.57 -8.10
N THR A 259 13.78 1.61 -8.48
CA THR A 259 13.90 2.97 -7.93
C THR A 259 13.59 3.06 -6.43
N LEU A 260 12.64 2.26 -5.94
CA LEU A 260 12.15 2.31 -4.56
C LEU A 260 13.25 2.11 -3.51
N LEU A 261 14.08 1.07 -3.65
CA LEU A 261 15.16 0.83 -2.70
C LEU A 261 16.23 1.91 -2.82
N ASN A 262 16.59 2.34 -4.03
CA ASN A 262 17.61 3.37 -4.19
C ASN A 262 17.20 4.69 -3.51
N ASP A 263 16.01 5.20 -3.83
CA ASP A 263 15.48 6.44 -3.24
C ASP A 263 15.39 6.36 -1.71
N LEU A 264 14.90 5.23 -1.17
CA LEU A 264 14.77 5.03 0.28
C LEU A 264 16.14 4.98 0.96
N PHE A 265 17.06 4.16 0.43
CA PHE A 265 18.37 3.96 1.05
C PHE A 265 19.26 5.19 0.93
N ASP A 266 19.14 5.99 -0.12
CA ASP A 266 19.83 7.27 -0.24
C ASP A 266 19.40 8.23 0.89
N ILE A 267 18.10 8.33 1.16
CA ILE A 267 17.56 9.15 2.25
C ILE A 267 18.02 8.64 3.62
N LEU A 268 17.91 7.34 3.88
CA LEU A 268 18.31 6.77 5.16
C LEU A 268 19.82 6.90 5.40
N THR A 269 20.64 6.75 4.36
CA THR A 269 22.09 6.94 4.43
C THR A 269 22.43 8.41 4.69
N GLN A 270 21.75 9.35 4.01
CA GLN A 270 21.92 10.79 4.25
C GLN A 270 21.66 11.16 5.72
N GLN A 271 20.69 10.48 6.35
CA GLN A 271 20.31 10.67 7.75
C GLN A 271 21.09 9.79 8.73
N LYS A 272 22.20 9.21 8.27
CA LYS A 272 23.19 8.47 9.08
C LYS A 272 22.58 7.29 9.83
N VAL A 273 21.59 6.62 9.24
CA VAL A 273 21.10 5.33 9.73
C VAL A 273 22.24 4.31 9.68
N GLU A 274 22.43 3.53 10.75
CA GLU A 274 23.52 2.58 10.87
C GLU A 274 23.46 1.48 9.80
N ASN A 275 24.63 1.04 9.30
CA ASN A 275 24.71 0.03 8.25
C ASN A 275 24.00 -1.28 8.62
N SER A 276 24.06 -1.72 9.87
CA SER A 276 23.35 -2.92 10.34
C SER A 276 21.84 -2.79 10.19
N THR A 277 21.30 -1.61 10.48
CA THR A 277 19.88 -1.28 10.37
C THR A 277 19.46 -1.23 8.90
N LEU A 278 20.30 -0.63 8.04
CA LEU A 278 20.12 -0.63 6.59
C LEU A 278 20.12 -2.05 6.01
N GLU A 279 21.07 -2.90 6.42
CA GLU A 279 21.15 -4.29 5.99
C GLU A 279 19.92 -5.10 6.42
N PHE A 280 19.44 -4.92 7.65
CA PHE A 280 18.19 -5.55 8.11
C PHE A 280 17.00 -5.18 7.22
N ILE A 281 16.79 -3.88 6.97
CA ILE A 281 15.69 -3.41 6.11
C ILE A 281 15.85 -3.99 4.69
N ARG A 282 17.06 -3.97 4.13
CA ARG A 282 17.32 -4.48 2.78
C ARG A 282 16.98 -5.96 2.67
N ASN A 283 17.45 -6.77 3.61
CA ASN A 283 17.24 -8.21 3.62
C ASN A 283 15.75 -8.58 3.73
N GLU A 284 15.01 -7.85 4.57
CA GLU A 284 13.56 -8.02 4.70
C GLU A 284 12.81 -7.62 3.42
N LEU A 285 13.20 -6.54 2.75
CA LEU A 285 12.52 -6.08 1.53
C LEU A 285 12.77 -6.97 0.31
N ILE A 286 13.92 -7.64 0.24
CA ILE A 286 14.23 -8.59 -0.84
C ILE A 286 13.70 -10.00 -0.58
N SER A 287 13.35 -10.34 0.68
CA SER A 287 12.95 -11.71 1.05
C SER A 287 11.55 -12.09 0.56
N GLY A 288 10.70 -11.13 0.21
CA GLY A 288 9.37 -11.42 -0.29
C GLY A 288 8.46 -10.21 -0.45
N ARG A 289 7.15 -10.46 -0.39
CA ARG A 289 6.10 -9.42 -0.51
C ARG A 289 5.10 -9.53 0.63
N THR A 290 4.43 -8.42 0.92
CA THR A 290 3.37 -8.39 1.93
C THR A 290 2.15 -9.25 1.53
N PRO A 291 1.34 -9.74 2.47
CA PRO A 291 0.08 -10.44 2.19
C PRO A 291 -0.92 -9.65 1.31
N HIS A 292 -0.83 -8.32 1.33
CA HIS A 292 -1.66 -7.41 0.53
C HIS A 292 -1.17 -7.20 -0.91
N SER A 293 -0.12 -7.91 -1.33
CA SER A 293 0.41 -7.79 -2.68
C SER A 293 -0.60 -8.31 -3.71
N THR A 294 -0.78 -7.54 -4.78
CA THR A 294 -1.73 -7.84 -5.86
C THR A 294 -1.04 -8.12 -7.19
N VAL A 295 0.28 -7.95 -7.29
CA VAL A 295 1.03 -7.86 -8.56
C VAL A 295 0.92 -9.11 -9.46
N GLU A 296 0.67 -10.29 -8.88
CA GLU A 296 0.68 -11.57 -9.63
C GLU A 296 -0.65 -12.34 -9.59
N SER A 297 -1.74 -11.73 -9.11
CA SER A 297 -3.05 -12.41 -9.12
C SER A 297 -3.73 -12.33 -10.48
N TYR A 298 -4.45 -13.40 -10.86
CA TYR A 298 -5.30 -13.41 -12.06
C TYR A 298 -6.20 -12.17 -12.14
N ALA A 299 -6.91 -11.87 -11.04
CA ALA A 299 -7.77 -10.70 -10.94
C ALA A 299 -7.04 -9.41 -11.34
N ARG A 300 -5.77 -9.25 -10.95
CA ARG A 300 -4.98 -8.05 -11.28
C ARG A 300 -4.71 -7.92 -12.77
N ASN A 301 -4.43 -9.03 -13.46
CA ASN A 301 -4.16 -9.03 -14.90
C ASN A 301 -5.45 -8.77 -15.69
N PHE A 302 -6.52 -9.52 -15.39
CA PHE A 302 -7.82 -9.36 -16.03
C PHE A 302 -8.36 -7.93 -15.90
N LEU A 303 -8.31 -7.38 -14.68
CA LEU A 303 -8.81 -6.04 -14.39
C LEU A 303 -7.93 -4.93 -14.98
N GLU A 304 -6.62 -5.17 -15.15
CA GLU A 304 -5.74 -4.25 -15.88
C GLU A 304 -6.07 -4.22 -17.37
N GLU A 305 -6.24 -5.38 -17.98
CA GLU A 305 -6.61 -5.49 -19.38
C GLU A 305 -7.95 -4.79 -19.63
N ARG A 306 -8.95 -5.04 -18.79
CA ARG A 306 -10.24 -4.35 -18.84
C ARG A 306 -10.10 -2.82 -18.74
N LEU A 307 -9.29 -2.33 -17.80
CA LEU A 307 -9.10 -0.90 -17.59
C LEU A 307 -8.35 -0.25 -18.77
N ARG A 308 -7.27 -0.87 -19.25
CA ARG A 308 -6.40 -0.32 -20.30
C ARG A 308 -6.97 -0.47 -21.71
N SER A 309 -7.87 -1.42 -21.93
CA SER A 309 -8.57 -1.58 -23.22
C SER A 309 -9.79 -0.66 -23.35
N SER A 310 -10.14 0.10 -22.32
CA SER A 310 -11.29 1.00 -22.31
C SER A 310 -10.86 2.45 -22.10
N ASP A 311 -10.89 3.24 -23.18
CA ASP A 311 -10.68 4.69 -23.11
C ASP A 311 -11.71 5.36 -22.19
N PHE A 312 -12.93 4.82 -22.12
CA PHE A 312 -13.96 5.32 -21.21
C PHE A 312 -13.55 5.16 -19.73
N LEU A 313 -13.12 3.96 -19.31
CA LEU A 313 -12.69 3.75 -17.93
C LEU A 313 -11.42 4.55 -17.62
N MET A 314 -10.48 4.60 -18.57
CA MET A 314 -9.24 5.34 -18.40
C MET A 314 -9.48 6.84 -18.27
N GLU A 315 -10.46 7.39 -18.99
CA GLU A 315 -10.87 8.79 -18.83
C GLU A 315 -11.26 9.09 -17.38
N TYR A 316 -12.04 8.24 -16.72
CA TYR A 316 -12.39 8.44 -15.30
C TYR A 316 -11.17 8.35 -14.38
N ILE A 317 -10.21 7.48 -14.65
CA ILE A 317 -8.93 7.42 -13.92
C ILE A 317 -8.19 8.76 -14.08
N VAL A 318 -8.10 9.29 -15.30
CA VAL A 318 -7.47 10.60 -15.55
C VAL A 318 -8.24 11.71 -14.84
N ARG A 319 -9.57 11.75 -14.91
CA ARG A 319 -10.38 12.75 -14.19
C ARG A 319 -10.16 12.73 -12.68
N MET A 320 -10.03 11.54 -12.08
CA MET A 320 -9.75 11.40 -10.64
C MET A 320 -8.29 11.73 -10.29
N PHE A 321 -7.33 11.42 -11.16
CA PHE A 321 -5.92 11.44 -10.79
C PHE A 321 -5.04 12.36 -11.64
N TYR A 322 -5.64 13.26 -12.44
CA TYR A 322 -4.93 14.21 -13.30
C TYR A 322 -3.78 14.92 -12.59
N TYR A 323 -4.05 15.45 -11.40
CA TYR A 323 -3.02 16.13 -10.62
C TYR A 323 -2.03 15.19 -9.92
N ASP A 324 -2.35 13.92 -9.69
CA ASP A 324 -1.34 12.95 -9.30
C ASP A 324 -0.34 12.72 -10.45
N PHE A 325 -0.81 12.64 -11.70
CA PHE A 325 0.08 12.56 -12.88
C PHE A 325 0.95 13.81 -13.02
N LYS A 326 0.34 15.01 -13.04
CA LYS A 326 1.07 16.28 -13.24
C LYS A 326 2.04 16.61 -12.11
N ILE A 327 1.57 16.55 -10.85
CA ILE A 327 2.35 17.01 -9.70
C ILE A 327 3.45 16.01 -9.32
N LEU A 328 3.17 14.71 -9.44
CA LEU A 328 4.14 13.67 -9.07
C LEU A 328 4.99 13.19 -10.27
N HIS A 329 4.77 13.81 -11.43
CA HIS A 329 5.50 13.56 -12.67
C HIS A 329 5.45 12.09 -13.10
N TYR A 330 4.23 11.55 -13.17
CA TYR A 330 3.94 10.28 -13.85
C TYR A 330 3.44 10.55 -15.25
N ASP A 331 3.77 9.64 -16.17
CA ASP A 331 3.28 9.71 -17.55
C ASP A 331 1.78 9.50 -17.59
N PHE A 332 1.10 10.22 -18.47
CA PHE A 332 -0.30 9.97 -18.74
C PHE A 332 -0.50 8.60 -19.41
N PRO A 333 -1.66 7.95 -19.22
CA PRO A 333 -2.02 6.76 -19.98
C PRO A 333 -2.02 7.05 -21.48
N LEU A 334 -1.70 6.03 -22.29
CA LEU A 334 -1.75 6.12 -23.75
C LEU A 334 -3.13 6.62 -24.23
N GLY A 335 -3.14 7.58 -25.16
CA GLY A 335 -4.36 8.21 -25.68
C GLY A 335 -4.86 9.41 -24.87
N PHE A 336 -4.09 9.83 -23.85
CA PHE A 336 -4.40 10.96 -22.97
C PHE A 336 -3.23 11.93 -22.80
N GLU A 337 -2.15 11.76 -23.56
CA GLU A 337 -0.94 12.60 -23.52
C GLU A 337 -1.19 14.08 -23.87
#